data_AF-A0A382CB48-F1
#
_entry.id   AF-A0A382CB48-F1
#
_cell.length_a   1.000
_cell.length_b   1.000
_cell.length_c   1.000
_cell.angle_alpha   90.00
_cell.angle_beta   90.00
_cell.angle_gamma   90.00
#
_symmetry.space_group_name_H-M   'P 1'
#
loop_
_entity.id
_entity.type
_entity.pdbx_description
1 polymer ?
#
loop_
_entity_poly.entity_id
_entity_poly.type
_entity_poly.pdbx_seq_one_letter_code
_entity_poly.pdbx_strand_id
1 'polypeptide(L)' 'MNTLDRNWELFCSKLEQVKHNQNGIQALCPSHNEKNPSLTASYTDEKILVKCQTKC' A
#
# COMPACT_ATOMS: atom_id res chain seq x y z
N MET A 1 12.35 -12.10 -10.73
CA MET A 1 11.27 -11.45 -9.96
C MET A 1 11.46 -11.85 -8.51
N ASN A 2 11.81 -10.89 -7.67
CA ASN A 2 12.13 -11.14 -6.27
C ASN A 2 10.84 -11.47 -5.49
N THR A 3 10.96 -12.19 -4.38
CA THR A 3 9.84 -12.46 -3.46
C THR A 3 9.18 -11.15 -3.01
N LEU A 4 9.97 -10.08 -2.86
CA LEU A 4 9.47 -8.76 -2.49
C LEU A 4 8.53 -8.18 -3.56
N ASP A 5 8.87 -8.29 -4.85
CA ASP A 5 8.04 -7.81 -5.96
C ASP A 5 6.68 -8.52 -5.97
N ARG A 6 6.70 -9.85 -5.80
CA ARG A 6 5.46 -10.66 -5.72
C ARG A 6 4.61 -10.29 -4.51
N ASN A 7 5.24 -10.07 -3.36
CA ASN A 7 4.54 -9.65 -2.15
C ASN A 7 3.97 -8.23 -2.30
N TRP A 8 4.66 -7.34 -3.00
CA TRP A 8 4.19 -6.00 -3.32
C TRP A 8 2.98 -6.02 -4.25
N GLU A 9 3.04 -6.79 -5.34
CA GLU A 9 1.91 -6.97 -6.26
C GLU A 9 0.71 -7.60 -5.55
N LEU A 10 0.94 -8.65 -4.74
CA LEU A 10 -0.10 -9.28 -3.95
C LEU A 10 -0.71 -8.29 -2.95
N PHE A 11 0.11 -7.52 -2.24
CA PHE A 11 -0.34 -6.49 -1.30
C PHE A 11 -1.22 -5.45 -2.01
N CYS A 12 -0.76 -4.89 -3.13
CA CYS A 12 -1.53 -3.93 -3.93
C CYS A 12 -2.87 -4.53 -4.41
N SER A 13 -2.89 -5.79 -4.83
CA SER A 13 -4.11 -6.47 -5.33
C SER A 13 -5.24 -6.60 -4.30
N LYS A 14 -4.92 -6.48 -3.00
CA LYS A 14 -5.88 -6.58 -1.90
C LYS A 14 -6.45 -5.23 -1.46
N LEU A 15 -5.98 -4.13 -2.03
CA LEU A 15 -6.34 -2.78 -1.64
C LEU A 15 -7.33 -2.17 -2.64
N GLU A 16 -8.16 -1.27 -2.12
CA GLU A 16 -9.10 -0.50 -2.92
C GLU A 16 -8.56 0.90 -3.24
N GLN A 17 -8.95 1.42 -4.40
CA GLN A 17 -8.52 2.74 -4.91
C GLN A 17 -7.00 2.93 -4.95
N VAL A 18 -6.26 1.87 -5.30
CA VAL A 18 -4.81 1.94 -5.43
C VAL A 18 -4.40 2.95 -6.51
N LYS A 19 -3.63 3.95 -6.11
CA LYS A 19 -2.98 4.92 -7.00
C LYS A 19 -1.48 4.79 -6.84
N HIS A 20 -0.81 4.36 -7.91
CA HIS A 20 0.64 4.28 -7.94
C HIS A 20 1.28 5.67 -8.03
N ASN A 21 2.38 5.85 -7.30
CA ASN A 21 3.31 6.97 -7.42
C ASN A 21 4.72 6.39 -7.65
N GLN A 22 5.76 7.22 -7.72
CA GLN A 22 7.10 6.80 -8.16
C GLN A 22 7.60 5.50 -7.49
N ASN A 23 7.57 5.43 -6.16
CA ASN A 23 8.10 4.28 -5.40
C ASN A 23 7.05 3.70 -4.41
N GLY A 24 5.77 3.81 -4.72
CA GLY A 24 4.73 3.44 -3.78
C GLY A 24 3.30 3.60 -4.27
N ILE A 25 2.38 3.63 -3.32
CA ILE A 25 0.94 3.78 -3.55
C ILE A 25 0.28 4.65 -2.49
N GLN A 26 -0.88 5.18 -2.86
CA GLN A 26 -1.95 5.56 -1.95
C GLN A 26 -3.17 4.65 -2.18
N ALA A 27 -3.86 4.27 -1.11
CA ALA A 27 -5.04 3.41 -1.17
C ALA A 27 -5.98 3.69 0.02
N LEU A 28 -7.19 3.12 -0.02
CA LEU A 28 -8.04 3.03 1.16
C LEU A 28 -7.39 2.10 2.20
N CYS A 29 -7.49 2.47 3.48
CA CYS A 29 -7.09 1.57 4.55
C CYS A 29 -8.19 0.52 4.76
N PRO A 30 -7.88 -0.79 4.73
CA PRO A 30 -8.89 -1.83 4.92
C PRO A 30 -9.45 -1.87 6.35
N SER A 31 -8.76 -1.26 7.32
CA SER A 31 -9.21 -1.21 8.71
C SER A 31 -10.31 -0.18 8.96
N HIS A 32 -10.50 0.78 8.05
CA HIS A 32 -11.43 1.89 8.23
C HIS A 32 -12.36 2.00 7.02
N ASN A 33 -13.65 2.25 7.27
CA ASN A 33 -14.64 2.44 6.20
C ASN A 33 -14.61 3.88 5.66
N GLU A 34 -13.42 4.34 5.26
CA GLU A 34 -13.17 5.70 4.79
C GLU A 34 -13.43 5.81 3.29
N LYS A 35 -13.99 6.95 2.86
CA LYS A 35 -14.15 7.24 1.42
C LYS A 35 -12.85 7.75 0.77
N ASN A 36 -11.95 8.29 1.57
CA ASN A 36 -10.72 8.92 1.12
C ASN A 36 -9.51 8.02 1.42
N PRO A 37 -8.53 7.92 0.51
CA PRO A 37 -7.28 7.20 0.76
C PRO A 37 -6.55 7.72 2.00
N SER A 38 -6.31 6.82 2.94
CA SER A 38 -5.59 7.09 4.19
C SER A 38 -4.37 6.18 4.37
N LEU A 39 -4.23 5.16 3.51
CA LEU A 39 -3.09 4.24 3.50
C LEU A 39 -2.07 4.72 2.47
N THR A 40 -0.82 4.79 2.90
CA THR A 40 0.35 4.95 2.05
C THR A 40 1.24 3.74 2.21
N ALA A 41 1.76 3.23 1.10
CA ALA A 41 2.82 2.23 1.16
C ALA A 41 3.91 2.56 0.15
N SER A 42 5.15 2.24 0.49
CA SER A 42 6.30 2.32 -0.40
C SER A 42 7.14 1.07 -0.25
N TYR A 43 7.99 0.79 -1.23
CA TYR A 43 8.93 -0.33 -1.13
C TYR A 43 10.33 0.12 -1.55
N THR A 44 11.31 -0.51 -0.93
CA THR A 44 12.72 -0.49 -1.34
C THR A 44 13.09 -1.91 -1.80
N ASP A 45 14.34 -2.14 -2.18
CA ASP A 45 14.82 -3.49 -2.53
C ASP A 45 14.81 -4.48 -1.33
N GLU A 46 14.58 -3.98 -0.12
CA GLU A 46 14.66 -4.77 1.13
C GLU A 46 13.31 -4.96 1.83
N LYS A 47 12.41 -3.98 1.74
CA LYS A 47 11.18 -3.98 2.56
C LYS A 47 10.06 -3.17 1.96
N ILE A 48 8.85 -3.49 2.42
CA ILE A 48 7.64 -2.70 2.21
C ILE A 48 7.37 -1.91 3.49
N LEU A 49 7.18 -0.60 3.37
CA LEU A 49 6.78 0.29 4.45
C LEU A 49 5.31 0.63 4.26
N VAL A 50 4.51 0.42 5.30
CA VAL A 50 3.06 0.69 5.29
C VAL A 50 2.72 1.65 6.42
N LYS A 51 1.95 2.70 6.11
CA LYS A 51 1.49 3.69 7.07
C LYS A 51 0.04 4.06 6.79
N CYS A 52 -0.82 3.96 7.81
CA CYS A 52 -2.14 4.58 7.79
C CYS A 52 -2.09 5.91 8.55
N GLN A 53 -2.67 6.97 7.98
CA GLN A 53 -2.68 8.29 8.60
C GLN A 53 -3.77 8.43 9.68
N THR A 54 -4.78 7.56 9.69
CA THR A 54 -5.91 7.62 10.62
C THR A 54 -5.67 6.84 11.93
N LYS A 55 -4.41 6.53 12.26
CA LYS A 55 -3.95 5.70 13.39
C LYS A 55 -4.47 4.25 13.33
N CYS A 56 -3.74 3.40 12.60
CA CYS A 56 -3.75 1.95 12.78
C CYS A 56 -2.74 1.52 13.86
#